data_AF-C8PLB7-F1
#
_entry.id   AF-C8PLB7-F1
#
_cell.length_a   1.000
_cell.length_b   1.000
_cell.length_c   1.000
_cell.angle_alpha   90.00
_cell.angle_beta   90.00
_cell.angle_gamma   90.00
#
_symmetry.space_group_name_H-M   'P 1'
#
loop_
_entity.id
_entity.type
_entity.pdbx_description
1 polymer ?
#
loop_
_entity_poly.entity_id
_entity_poly.type
_entity_poly.pdbx_seq_one_letter_code
_entity_poly.pdbx_strand_id
1 'polypeptide(L)'
;MKNFIIFAVLAALLGGCGVLRPAKSDKEFKFYDGNKTVIYKFAGENLYENGRNLGVYSIYRNNIRTIAVDGAGRSYGNNYRSALNAKRMKFYHFDDGGAMIFSVWHKDGICSVYNAGRYVNFDFISNTFKDGDWLYADGKISKSDDEGIIQNGASKELGVYKTSDISKLIQDKKMDRAVKISVTSVYLHGYAKAMKTRKLDDFCR
;
A
#
# COMPACT_ATOMS: atom_id res chain seq x y z
N MET A 1 -17.97 -50.75 -38.00
CA MET A 1 -18.32 -49.51 -37.27
C MET A 1 -18.41 -49.81 -35.77
N LYS A 2 -17.33 -49.56 -35.03
CA LYS A 2 -17.15 -49.62 -33.56
C LYS A 2 -15.64 -49.71 -33.39
N ASN A 3 -14.93 -48.58 -33.30
CA ASN A 3 -13.55 -48.43 -32.77
C ASN A 3 -12.87 -47.10 -33.12
N PHE A 4 -13.51 -46.19 -33.89
CA PHE A 4 -12.91 -44.89 -34.22
C PHE A 4 -13.24 -43.74 -33.24
N ILE A 5 -14.08 -43.97 -32.23
CA ILE A 5 -14.52 -42.91 -31.30
C ILE A 5 -13.56 -42.75 -30.10
N ILE A 6 -12.72 -43.75 -29.81
CA ILE A 6 -11.89 -43.73 -28.59
C ILE A 6 -10.67 -42.80 -28.71
N PHE A 7 -10.16 -42.54 -29.91
CA PHE A 7 -8.99 -41.66 -30.08
C PHE A 7 -9.32 -40.15 -30.11
N ALA A 8 -10.56 -39.76 -30.45
CA ALA A 8 -10.95 -38.36 -30.45
C ALA A 8 -11.18 -37.80 -29.04
N VAL A 9 -11.62 -38.64 -28.09
CA VAL A 9 -11.88 -38.24 -26.69
C VAL A 9 -10.58 -38.13 -25.88
N LEU A 10 -9.54 -38.91 -26.22
CA LEU A 10 -8.23 -38.82 -25.57
C LEU A 10 -7.42 -37.58 -25.96
N ALA A 11 -7.56 -37.07 -27.20
CA ALA A 11 -6.91 -35.83 -27.61
C ALA A 11 -7.57 -34.58 -26.99
N ALA A 12 -8.88 -34.64 -26.70
CA ALA A 12 -9.60 -33.57 -26.02
C ALA A 12 -9.32 -33.50 -24.50
N LEU A 13 -8.93 -34.62 -23.88
CA LEU A 13 -8.57 -34.66 -22.44
C LEU A 13 -7.11 -34.25 -22.16
N LEU A 14 -6.22 -34.28 -23.16
CA LEU A 14 -4.81 -33.91 -23.02
C LEU A 14 -4.47 -32.52 -23.59
N GLY A 15 -5.36 -31.90 -24.36
CA GLY A 15 -5.14 -30.62 -25.05
C GLY A 15 -5.64 -29.36 -24.33
N GLY A 16 -6.04 -29.46 -23.06
CA GLY A 16 -6.81 -28.40 -22.39
C GLY A 16 -6.27 -27.87 -21.07
N CYS A 17 -5.13 -28.35 -20.56
CA CYS A 17 -4.33 -27.50 -19.67
C CYS A 17 -3.63 -26.50 -20.57
N GLY A 18 -4.40 -25.50 -21.05
CA GLY A 18 -3.81 -24.26 -21.49
C GLY A 18 -2.89 -23.85 -20.35
N VAL A 19 -1.59 -24.02 -20.58
CA VAL A 19 -0.58 -23.41 -19.74
C VAL A 19 -0.88 -21.93 -19.90
N LEU A 20 -1.73 -21.41 -19.00
CA LEU A 20 -1.75 -20.02 -18.62
C LEU A 20 -0.32 -19.81 -18.14
N ARG A 21 0.58 -19.56 -19.10
CA ARG A 21 1.89 -19.04 -18.82
C ARG A 21 1.57 -17.84 -17.94
N PRO A 22 1.98 -17.85 -16.66
CA PRO A 22 1.73 -16.69 -15.83
C PRO A 22 2.27 -15.51 -16.62
N ALA A 23 1.42 -14.47 -16.78
CA ALA A 23 1.78 -13.28 -17.53
C ALA A 23 3.20 -12.88 -17.11
N LYS A 24 4.07 -12.71 -18.11
CA LYS A 24 5.49 -12.41 -17.92
C LYS A 24 5.56 -11.30 -16.84
N SER A 25 6.19 -11.63 -15.72
CA SER A 25 6.26 -10.72 -14.57
C SER A 25 6.97 -9.45 -15.01
N ASP A 26 6.32 -8.29 -14.89
CA ASP A 26 6.96 -7.02 -15.25
C ASP A 26 8.02 -6.62 -14.21
N LYS A 27 7.77 -6.87 -12.91
CA LYS A 27 8.70 -6.57 -11.79
C LYS A 27 8.17 -7.17 -10.48
N GLU A 28 9.07 -7.63 -9.61
CA GLU A 28 8.76 -7.97 -8.20
C GLU A 28 9.29 -6.87 -7.28
N PHE A 29 8.47 -6.44 -6.32
CA PHE A 29 8.84 -5.47 -5.31
C PHE A 29 8.87 -6.16 -3.94
N LYS A 30 10.04 -6.17 -3.30
CA LYS A 30 10.24 -6.77 -1.99
C LYS A 30 10.25 -5.68 -0.92
N PHE A 31 9.41 -5.86 0.08
CA PHE A 31 9.25 -4.96 1.22
C PHE A 31 9.58 -5.69 2.50
N TYR A 32 10.53 -5.18 3.25
CA TYR A 32 10.74 -5.63 4.61
C TYR A 32 9.89 -4.77 5.55
N ASP A 33 8.93 -5.40 6.24
CA ASP A 33 8.06 -4.70 7.21
C ASP A 33 8.65 -4.67 8.63
N GLY A 34 9.88 -5.13 8.81
CA GLY A 34 10.53 -5.27 10.12
C GLY A 34 10.57 -6.71 10.65
N ASN A 35 9.62 -7.55 10.25
CA ASN A 35 9.49 -8.95 10.69
C ASN A 35 9.55 -9.96 9.55
N LYS A 36 9.06 -9.59 8.37
CA LYS A 36 9.02 -10.45 7.19
C LYS A 36 9.19 -9.65 5.92
N THR A 37 9.67 -10.35 4.89
CA THR A 37 9.64 -9.81 3.53
C THR A 37 8.29 -10.09 2.92
N VAL A 38 7.57 -9.04 2.54
CA VAL A 38 6.36 -9.09 1.72
C VAL A 38 6.74 -8.86 0.27
N ILE A 39 6.29 -9.75 -0.61
CA ILE A 39 6.56 -9.68 -2.04
C ILE A 39 5.32 -9.21 -2.76
N TYR A 40 5.44 -8.11 -3.49
CA TYR A 40 4.41 -7.62 -4.39
C TYR A 40 4.82 -7.91 -5.83
N LYS A 41 3.87 -8.36 -6.64
CA LYS A 41 4.12 -8.72 -8.03
C LYS A 41 3.01 -8.23 -8.93
N PHE A 42 3.39 -7.67 -10.08
CA PHE A 42 2.47 -7.40 -11.18
C PHE A 42 2.57 -8.53 -12.22
N ALA A 43 1.43 -9.11 -12.57
CA ALA A 43 1.33 -10.06 -13.66
C ALA A 43 0.11 -9.69 -14.51
N GLY A 44 0.36 -9.13 -15.70
CA GLY A 44 -0.66 -8.48 -16.51
C GLY A 44 -1.25 -7.28 -15.79
N GLU A 45 -2.57 -7.23 -15.70
CA GLU A 45 -3.31 -6.14 -15.02
C GLU A 45 -3.55 -6.38 -13.53
N ASN A 46 -3.05 -7.49 -12.97
CA ASN A 46 -3.31 -7.87 -11.57
C ASN A 46 -2.11 -7.58 -10.65
N LEU A 47 -2.41 -7.13 -9.43
CA LEU A 47 -1.46 -7.05 -8.31
C LEU A 47 -1.59 -8.30 -7.43
N TYR A 48 -0.45 -8.83 -6.99
CA TYR A 48 -0.34 -9.92 -6.04
C TYR A 48 0.43 -9.49 -4.80
N GLU A 49 0.00 -9.95 -3.61
CA GLU A 49 0.71 -9.82 -2.32
C GLU A 49 1.02 -11.24 -1.81
N ASN A 50 2.29 -11.60 -1.71
CA ASN A 50 2.75 -12.94 -1.33
C ASN A 50 2.06 -14.08 -2.11
N GLY A 51 1.84 -13.87 -3.41
CA GLY A 51 1.16 -14.83 -4.28
C GLY A 51 -0.37 -14.80 -4.22
N ARG A 52 -0.98 -14.09 -3.27
CA ARG A 52 -2.43 -13.85 -3.27
C ARG A 52 -2.79 -12.78 -4.29
N ASN A 53 -3.69 -13.11 -5.23
CA ASN A 53 -4.24 -12.11 -6.14
C ASN A 53 -5.07 -11.09 -5.35
N LEU A 54 -4.67 -9.82 -5.41
CA LEU A 54 -5.41 -8.72 -4.85
C LEU A 54 -6.47 -8.25 -5.86
N GLY A 55 -6.13 -8.15 -7.14
CA GLY A 55 -7.06 -7.79 -8.21
C GLY A 55 -6.45 -6.81 -9.20
N VAL A 56 -7.31 -6.20 -10.03
CA VAL A 56 -6.89 -5.31 -11.11
C VAL A 56 -6.45 -3.96 -10.58
N TYR A 57 -5.22 -3.54 -10.92
CA TYR A 57 -4.72 -2.20 -10.58
C TYR A 57 -5.16 -1.16 -11.61
N SER A 58 -5.29 0.08 -11.17
CA SER A 58 -5.49 1.25 -12.03
C SER A 58 -4.18 2.01 -12.22
N ILE A 59 -3.96 2.54 -13.42
CA ILE A 59 -2.86 3.46 -13.68
C ILE A 59 -3.32 4.88 -13.33
N TYR A 60 -2.58 5.53 -12.45
CA TYR A 60 -2.72 6.94 -12.09
C TYR A 60 -1.55 7.73 -12.69
N ARG A 61 -1.72 9.06 -12.84
CA ARG A 61 -0.78 10.03 -13.43
C ARG A 61 0.69 9.59 -13.38
N ASN A 62 1.42 9.70 -14.49
CA ASN A 62 2.83 9.30 -14.62
C ASN A 62 3.11 7.79 -14.43
N ASN A 63 2.25 6.91 -14.98
CA ASN A 63 2.42 5.45 -14.95
C ASN A 63 2.45 4.80 -13.56
N ILE A 64 1.94 5.50 -12.55
CA ILE A 64 1.87 5.01 -11.18
C ILE A 64 0.79 3.94 -11.10
N ARG A 65 1.16 2.72 -10.69
CA ARG A 65 0.20 1.63 -10.49
C ARG A 65 -0.42 1.73 -9.10
N THR A 66 -1.74 1.73 -9.04
CA THR A 66 -2.50 1.89 -7.78
C THR A 66 -3.67 0.91 -7.67
N ILE A 67 -3.95 0.46 -6.46
CA ILE A 67 -5.16 -0.31 -6.14
C ILE A 67 -5.50 -0.02 -4.69
N ALA A 68 -6.79 -0.07 -4.34
CA ALA A 68 -7.17 -0.14 -2.93
C ALA A 68 -7.83 -1.47 -2.62
N VAL A 69 -7.44 -2.07 -1.50
CA VAL A 69 -7.95 -3.38 -1.04
C VAL A 69 -8.57 -3.19 0.34
N ASP A 70 -9.81 -3.63 0.54
CA ASP A 70 -10.44 -3.59 1.86
C ASP A 70 -9.99 -4.75 2.76
N GLY A 71 -10.40 -4.70 4.04
CA GLY A 71 -10.13 -5.76 5.01
C GLY A 71 -10.70 -7.15 4.64
N ALA A 72 -11.64 -7.24 3.70
CA ALA A 72 -12.14 -8.53 3.18
C ALA A 72 -11.29 -9.04 1.99
N GLY A 73 -10.32 -8.25 1.52
CA GLY A 73 -9.50 -8.55 0.35
C GLY A 73 -10.20 -8.25 -0.97
N ARG A 74 -11.31 -7.50 -0.96
CA ARG A 74 -11.94 -7.00 -2.19
C ARG A 74 -11.14 -5.83 -2.69
N SER A 75 -10.88 -5.83 -3.98
CA SER A 75 -10.15 -4.76 -4.66
C SER A 75 -11.08 -3.78 -5.33
N TYR A 76 -10.62 -2.54 -5.34
CA TYR A 76 -11.33 -1.43 -5.92
C TYR A 76 -10.37 -0.66 -6.83
N GLY A 77 -10.80 -0.48 -8.08
CA GLY A 77 -10.17 0.45 -9.03
C GLY A 77 -10.64 1.88 -8.80
N ASN A 78 -10.35 2.79 -9.73
CA ASN A 78 -10.49 4.25 -9.59
C ASN A 78 -11.88 4.85 -9.22
N ASN A 79 -12.91 4.07 -8.88
CA ASN A 79 -14.20 4.57 -8.39
C ASN A 79 -14.72 3.72 -7.21
N TYR A 80 -14.55 4.23 -6.00
CA TYR A 80 -14.44 3.42 -4.78
C TYR A 80 -15.72 3.30 -3.92
N ARG A 81 -16.90 3.60 -4.47
CA ARG A 81 -18.17 3.72 -3.70
C ARG A 81 -18.57 2.44 -2.95
N SER A 82 -18.18 1.27 -3.43
CA SER A 82 -18.48 -0.05 -2.84
C SER A 82 -17.74 -0.35 -1.53
N ALA A 83 -16.79 0.50 -1.13
CA ALA A 83 -15.92 0.26 0.03
C ALA A 83 -16.18 1.22 1.21
N LEU A 84 -17.25 2.04 1.19
CA LEU A 84 -17.55 3.03 2.24
C LEU A 84 -17.61 2.46 3.66
N ASN A 85 -17.97 1.18 3.81
CA ASN A 85 -18.04 0.46 5.08
C ASN A 85 -16.74 -0.27 5.46
N ALA A 86 -15.65 -0.08 4.71
CA ALA A 86 -14.39 -0.73 4.96
C ALA A 86 -13.82 -0.30 6.32
N LYS A 87 -13.42 -1.30 7.13
CA LYS A 87 -12.72 -1.09 8.40
C LYS A 87 -11.22 -0.96 8.22
N ARG A 88 -10.68 -1.46 7.11
CA ARG A 88 -9.30 -1.31 6.70
C ARG A 88 -9.24 -1.14 5.20
N MET A 89 -8.34 -0.29 4.74
CA MET A 89 -7.98 -0.15 3.34
C MET A 89 -6.47 -0.04 3.22
N LYS A 90 -5.90 -0.70 2.22
CA LYS A 90 -4.51 -0.48 1.82
C LYS A 90 -4.51 0.17 0.45
N PHE A 91 -3.82 1.29 0.32
CA PHE A 91 -3.54 1.96 -0.93
C PHE A 91 -2.12 1.67 -1.33
N TYR A 92 -1.93 1.19 -2.54
CA TYR A 92 -0.62 0.88 -3.06
C TYR A 92 -0.24 1.88 -4.14
N HIS A 93 1.04 2.24 -4.18
CA HIS A 93 1.64 3.13 -5.16
C HIS A 93 2.98 2.53 -5.56
N PHE A 94 3.15 2.18 -6.83
CA PHE A 94 4.39 1.60 -7.34
C PHE A 94 4.90 2.40 -8.54
N ASP A 95 6.20 2.64 -8.57
CA ASP A 95 6.92 3.26 -9.68
C ASP A 95 8.25 2.54 -9.97
N ASP A 96 9.10 3.13 -10.81
CA ASP A 96 10.40 2.56 -11.14
C ASP A 96 11.39 2.57 -9.97
N GLY A 97 11.24 3.50 -9.02
CA GLY A 97 12.08 3.69 -7.85
C GLY A 97 11.69 2.84 -6.64
N GLY A 98 10.48 2.28 -6.60
CA GLY A 98 10.05 1.36 -5.54
C GLY A 98 8.53 1.32 -5.38
N ALA A 99 8.09 1.12 -4.15
CA ALA A 99 6.68 1.28 -3.79
C ALA A 99 6.47 1.94 -2.44
N MET A 100 5.27 2.48 -2.31
CA MET A 100 4.71 3.07 -1.13
C MET A 100 3.35 2.44 -0.86
N ILE A 101 3.10 2.11 0.40
CA ILE A 101 1.88 1.47 0.85
C ILE A 101 1.34 2.30 2.00
N PHE A 102 0.10 2.74 1.87
CA PHE A 102 -0.60 3.49 2.91
C PHE A 102 -1.82 2.68 3.34
N SER A 103 -1.80 2.18 4.57
CA SER A 103 -2.93 1.48 5.18
C SER A 103 -3.70 2.47 6.05
N VAL A 104 -5.03 2.43 5.98
CA VAL A 104 -5.93 3.20 6.86
C VAL A 104 -6.90 2.24 7.49
N TRP A 105 -7.18 2.37 8.78
CA TRP A 105 -8.17 1.53 9.44
C TRP A 105 -8.81 2.19 10.65
N HIS A 106 -10.04 1.74 10.89
CA HIS A 106 -10.75 2.01 12.13
C HIS A 106 -11.78 0.89 12.38
N LYS A 107 -11.90 0.45 13.65
CA LYS A 107 -12.79 -0.66 14.05
C LYS A 107 -14.27 -0.42 13.72
N ASP A 108 -14.69 0.84 13.76
CA ASP A 108 -16.07 1.29 13.52
C ASP A 108 -16.32 1.67 12.04
N GLY A 109 -15.34 1.46 11.16
CA GLY A 109 -15.40 1.86 9.74
C GLY A 109 -14.68 3.19 9.48
N ILE A 110 -13.95 3.26 8.38
CA ILE A 110 -13.09 4.41 8.05
C ILE A 110 -13.94 5.65 7.77
N CYS A 111 -14.88 5.59 6.83
CA CYS A 111 -15.61 6.78 6.40
C CYS A 111 -16.58 7.33 7.44
N SER A 112 -17.27 6.46 8.19
CA SER A 112 -18.14 6.93 9.28
C SER A 112 -17.37 7.75 10.31
N VAL A 113 -16.16 7.32 10.66
CA VAL A 113 -15.33 7.98 11.68
C VAL A 113 -14.67 9.21 11.10
N TYR A 114 -14.09 9.09 9.91
CA TYR A 114 -13.42 10.19 9.21
C TYR A 114 -14.38 11.35 8.93
N ASN A 115 -15.59 11.09 8.43
CA ASN A 115 -16.58 12.13 8.18
C ASN A 115 -17.14 12.77 9.45
N ALA A 116 -17.10 12.07 10.58
CA ALA A 116 -17.41 12.64 11.89
C ALA A 116 -16.28 13.53 12.45
N GLY A 117 -15.22 13.81 11.67
CA GLY A 117 -14.07 14.60 12.10
C GLY A 117 -13.16 13.88 13.10
N ARG A 118 -13.39 12.58 13.31
CA ARG A 118 -12.60 11.76 14.24
C ARG A 118 -11.39 11.15 13.54
N TYR A 119 -10.40 10.81 14.33
CA TYR A 119 -9.18 10.18 13.86
C TYR A 119 -9.40 8.72 13.43
N VAL A 120 -8.94 8.40 12.22
CA VAL A 120 -8.65 7.04 11.76
C VAL A 120 -7.15 6.81 11.83
N ASN A 121 -6.74 5.55 12.04
CA ASN A 121 -5.32 5.22 12.12
C ASN A 121 -4.75 5.00 10.72
N PHE A 122 -3.47 5.27 10.54
CA PHE A 122 -2.73 4.91 9.33
C PHE A 122 -1.38 4.28 9.62
N ASP A 123 -0.92 3.46 8.68
CA ASP A 123 0.42 2.91 8.56
C ASP A 123 0.92 3.36 7.19
N PHE A 124 2.16 3.77 7.10
CA PHE A 124 2.86 4.07 5.86
C PHE A 124 4.14 3.26 5.82
N ILE A 125 4.35 2.58 4.70
CA ILE A 125 5.60 1.86 4.42
C ILE A 125 6.09 2.29 3.04
N SER A 126 7.37 2.58 2.91
CA SER A 126 8.00 2.91 1.64
C SER A 126 9.39 2.26 1.54
N ASN A 127 9.76 1.87 0.32
CA ASN A 127 11.13 1.53 -0.05
C ASN A 127 11.65 2.38 -1.22
N THR A 128 10.97 3.48 -1.55
CA THR A 128 11.32 4.36 -2.68
C THR A 128 12.51 5.27 -2.41
N PHE A 129 13.12 5.17 -1.24
CA PHE A 129 14.31 5.97 -0.90
C PHE A 129 15.55 5.37 -1.57
N LYS A 130 16.51 6.22 -1.96
CA LYS A 130 17.77 5.78 -2.57
C LYS A 130 18.47 4.76 -1.66
N ASP A 131 19.19 3.82 -2.27
CA ASP A 131 20.03 2.80 -1.58
C ASP A 131 19.28 1.67 -0.85
N GLY A 132 18.05 1.36 -1.28
CA GLY A 132 17.29 0.24 -0.72
C GLY A 132 16.89 0.48 0.73
N ASP A 133 16.66 1.75 1.06
CA ASP A 133 16.17 2.19 2.34
C ASP A 133 14.68 1.93 2.49
N TRP A 134 14.30 1.50 3.67
CA TRP A 134 12.91 1.36 4.06
C TRP A 134 12.55 2.43 5.07
N LEU A 135 11.31 2.90 4.97
CA LEU A 135 10.68 3.83 5.90
C LEU A 135 9.33 3.26 6.32
N TYR A 136 9.10 3.19 7.61
CA TYR A 136 7.82 2.93 8.24
C TYR A 136 7.40 4.15 9.06
N ALA A 137 6.11 4.47 9.05
CA ALA A 137 5.53 5.40 9.99
C ALA A 137 4.08 5.01 10.29
N ASP A 138 3.63 5.27 11.51
CA ASP A 138 2.22 5.18 11.87
C ASP A 138 1.72 6.48 12.47
N GLY A 139 0.40 6.60 12.48
CA GLY A 139 -0.21 7.78 12.98
C GLY A 139 -1.72 7.81 12.85
N LYS A 140 -2.24 9.03 12.91
CA LYS A 140 -3.67 9.31 12.86
C LYS A 140 -3.96 10.43 11.88
N ILE A 141 -5.06 10.33 11.17
CA ILE A 141 -5.56 11.36 10.26
C ILE A 141 -7.05 11.57 10.52
N SER A 142 -7.50 12.82 10.47
CA SER A 142 -8.91 13.16 10.58
C SER A 142 -9.29 14.16 9.50
N LYS A 143 -10.58 14.32 9.24
CA LYS A 143 -11.06 15.32 8.29
C LYS A 143 -10.76 16.75 8.77
N SER A 144 -10.72 16.96 10.09
CA SER A 144 -10.48 18.25 10.73
C SER A 144 -9.01 18.61 10.93
N ASP A 145 -8.09 17.67 10.69
CA ASP A 145 -6.64 17.85 10.86
C ASP A 145 -5.95 17.78 9.50
N ASP A 146 -5.21 18.82 9.13
CA ASP A 146 -4.69 19.00 7.77
C ASP A 146 -3.35 18.29 7.50
N GLU A 147 -2.60 17.97 8.55
CA GLU A 147 -1.26 17.42 8.41
C GLU A 147 -1.19 15.95 8.82
N GLY A 148 -2.17 15.46 9.59
CA GLY A 148 -2.09 14.16 10.23
C GLY A 148 -1.09 14.18 11.37
N ILE A 149 -1.25 13.26 12.30
CA ILE A 149 -0.38 13.10 13.45
C ILE A 149 0.48 11.88 13.22
N ILE A 150 1.78 12.06 13.01
CA ILE A 150 2.75 10.97 13.06
C ILE A 150 3.02 10.64 14.53
N GLN A 151 2.93 9.36 14.89
CA GLN A 151 3.14 8.91 16.26
C GLN A 151 4.48 8.18 16.39
N ASN A 152 4.72 7.21 15.51
CA ASN A 152 5.96 6.46 15.47
C ASN A 152 6.49 6.40 14.03
N GLY A 153 7.80 6.25 13.91
CA GLY A 153 8.47 6.00 12.65
C GLY A 153 9.69 5.11 12.84
N ALA A 154 10.10 4.46 11.77
CA ALA A 154 11.30 3.67 11.74
C ALA A 154 11.89 3.71 10.33
N SER A 155 13.21 3.78 10.23
CA SER A 155 13.88 3.64 8.94
C SER A 155 15.17 2.85 9.10
N LYS A 156 15.71 2.37 7.98
CA LYS A 156 16.99 1.68 7.94
C LYS A 156 18.13 2.56 8.47
N GLU A 157 18.25 3.80 8.00
CA GLU A 157 19.32 4.72 8.42
C GLU A 157 19.13 5.28 9.85
N LEU A 158 17.88 5.54 10.26
CA LEU A 158 17.60 6.28 11.51
C LEU A 158 17.20 5.36 12.67
N GLY A 159 16.97 4.07 12.43
CA GLY A 159 16.35 3.17 13.38
C GLY A 159 14.92 3.61 13.75
N VAL A 160 14.45 3.22 14.93
CA VAL A 160 13.13 3.59 15.46
C VAL A 160 13.17 5.01 16.06
N TYR A 161 12.13 5.81 15.81
CA TYR A 161 11.94 7.16 16.33
C TYR A 161 10.46 7.47 16.58
N LYS A 162 10.19 8.47 17.43
CA LYS A 162 8.83 8.96 17.72
C LYS A 162 8.81 10.48 17.69
N THR A 163 7.64 11.06 17.42
CA THR A 163 7.49 12.52 17.36
C THR A 163 7.90 13.21 18.67
N SER A 164 7.62 12.59 19.83
CA SER A 164 8.07 13.09 21.15
C SER A 164 9.58 13.05 21.35
N ASP A 165 10.26 12.09 20.72
CA ASP A 165 11.71 11.90 20.87
C ASP A 165 12.49 12.84 19.95
N ILE A 166 11.93 13.22 18.79
CA ILE A 166 12.50 14.24 17.89
C ILE A 166 12.68 15.56 18.64
N SER A 167 11.66 16.00 19.39
CA SER A 167 11.73 17.24 20.17
C SER A 167 12.90 17.24 21.17
N LYS A 168 13.22 16.09 21.77
CA LYS A 168 14.38 15.93 22.67
C LYS A 168 15.71 15.89 21.91
N LEU A 169 15.77 15.22 20.76
CA LEU A 169 16.98 15.12 19.94
C LEU A 169 17.43 16.48 19.37
N ILE A 170 16.49 17.38 19.07
CA ILE A 170 16.77 18.76 18.65
C ILE A 170 17.44 19.54 19.79
N GLN A 171 17.02 19.30 21.05
CA GLN A 171 17.59 19.95 22.23
C GLN A 171 19.00 19.42 22.57
N ASP A 172 19.26 18.14 22.34
CA ASP A 172 20.52 17.45 22.69
C ASP A 172 21.71 17.68 21.72
N LYS A 173 21.63 18.63 20.78
CA LYS A 173 22.67 18.93 19.76
C LYS A 173 23.14 17.73 18.90
N LYS A 174 22.43 16.59 18.88
CA LYS A 174 22.63 15.50 17.91
C LYS A 174 22.01 15.89 16.55
N MET A 175 22.45 17.02 16.01
CA MET A 175 21.82 17.75 14.91
C MET A 175 21.66 16.92 13.63
N ASP A 176 22.64 16.10 13.24
CA ASP A 176 22.56 15.37 11.98
C ASP A 176 21.39 14.37 11.93
N ARG A 177 21.24 13.56 12.98
CA ARG A 177 20.11 12.61 13.11
C ARG A 177 18.79 13.35 13.31
N ALA A 178 18.76 14.40 14.13
CA ALA A 178 17.55 15.19 14.37
C ALA A 178 17.04 15.87 13.07
N VAL A 179 17.94 16.43 12.27
CA VAL A 179 17.63 17.04 10.97
C VAL A 179 17.09 15.99 9.99
N LYS A 180 17.74 14.83 9.85
CA LYS A 180 17.24 13.74 8.98
C LYS A 180 15.84 13.28 9.38
N ILE A 181 15.57 13.10 10.68
CA ILE A 181 14.23 12.71 11.14
C ILE A 181 13.23 13.84 10.87
N SER A 182 13.61 15.10 11.06
CA SER A 182 12.73 16.26 10.81
C SER A 182 12.34 16.36 9.34
N VAL A 183 13.29 16.20 8.42
CA VAL A 183 13.03 16.17 6.97
C VAL A 183 12.13 14.99 6.61
N THR A 184 12.37 13.80 7.17
CA THR A 184 11.54 12.61 6.96
C THR A 184 10.11 12.83 7.48
N SER A 185 9.97 13.46 8.63
CA SER A 185 8.69 13.83 9.22
C SER A 185 7.92 14.82 8.32
N VAL A 186 8.58 15.87 7.82
CA VAL A 186 7.97 16.84 6.89
C VAL A 186 7.50 16.13 5.61
N TYR A 187 8.32 15.24 5.05
CA TYR A 187 7.93 14.43 3.89
C TYR A 187 6.68 13.59 4.17
N LEU A 188 6.63 12.91 5.32
CA LEU A 188 5.50 12.07 5.72
C LEU A 188 4.22 12.88 5.98
N HIS A 189 4.29 14.05 6.62
CA HIS A 189 3.13 14.95 6.77
C HIS A 189 2.61 15.41 5.39
N GLY A 190 3.52 15.76 4.48
CA GLY A 190 3.17 16.08 3.09
C GLY A 190 2.44 14.93 2.39
N TYR A 191 2.92 13.69 2.59
CA TYR A 191 2.30 12.50 2.03
C TYR A 191 0.93 12.20 2.68
N ALA A 192 0.84 12.27 4.02
CA ALA A 192 -0.40 12.08 4.76
C ALA A 192 -1.48 13.09 4.31
N LYS A 193 -1.11 14.36 4.14
CA LYS A 193 -1.97 15.40 3.57
C LYS A 193 -2.41 15.11 2.14
N ALA A 194 -1.50 14.64 1.28
CA ALA A 194 -1.84 14.24 -0.09
C ALA A 194 -2.80 13.03 -0.11
N MET A 195 -2.59 12.05 0.77
CA MET A 195 -3.46 10.89 0.93
C MET A 195 -4.84 11.28 1.46
N LYS A 196 -4.90 12.21 2.42
CA LYS A 196 -6.15 12.81 2.90
C LYS A 196 -6.93 13.42 1.74
N THR A 197 -6.36 14.45 1.12
CA THR A 197 -7.04 15.32 0.15
C THR A 197 -7.39 14.64 -1.17
N ARG A 198 -6.63 13.62 -1.59
CA ARG A 198 -6.79 12.97 -2.92
C ARG A 198 -7.33 11.55 -2.86
N LYS A 199 -7.37 10.94 -1.67
CA LYS A 199 -7.84 9.55 -1.51
C LYS A 199 -8.94 9.48 -0.48
N LEU A 200 -8.72 9.84 0.78
CA LEU A 200 -9.76 9.69 1.80
C LEU A 200 -10.92 10.66 1.64
N ASP A 201 -10.66 11.92 1.30
CA ASP A 201 -11.72 12.90 1.05
C ASP A 201 -12.57 12.48 -0.15
N ASP A 202 -11.96 12.09 -1.26
CA ASP A 202 -12.69 11.60 -2.44
C ASP A 202 -13.41 10.28 -2.19
N PHE A 203 -12.80 9.38 -1.40
CA PHE A 203 -13.34 8.07 -1.07
C PHE A 203 -14.55 8.14 -0.13
N CYS A 204 -14.53 9.06 0.85
CA CYS A 204 -15.56 9.22 1.87
C CYS A 204 -16.59 10.31 1.56
N ARG A 205 -16.57 10.92 0.36
CA ARG A 205 -17.63 11.81 -0.13
C ARG A 205 -18.94 11.05 -0.35
#